data_AF-A0A954Z379-F1
#
_entry.id   AF-A0A954Z379-F1
#
_cell.length_a   1.000
_cell.length_b   1.000
_cell.length_c   1.000
_cell.angle_alpha   90.00
_cell.angle_beta   90.00
_cell.angle_gamma   90.00
#
_symmetry.space_group_name_H-M   'P 1'
#
loop_
_entity.id
_entity.type
_entity.pdbx_description
1 polymer ?
#
loop_
_entity_poly.entity_id
_entity_poly.type
_entity_poly.pdbx_seq_one_letter_code
_entity_poly.pdbx_strand_id
1 'polypeptide(L)'
;RALRAQQNSDNTRGGDVTEETLQHEVAHQVLFFIGFHNEKAMLQGANPRWLAEGIAQLFEPIDVGEGSGIGKVNRDQAAQFHRLVEADALFPIDGFVSDIRYFGVGNPALQAYPQSWALAHYLTRTKRKELKAYLDEINTRGGDYEMDPEKDLACFEKYFGKVDESWIKRFKDYMARVN
;
A
#
# COMPACT_ATOMS: atom_id res chain seq x y z
N ARG A 1 -23.18 34.40 11.57
CA ARG A 1 -21.83 34.19 10.99
C ARG A 1 -20.81 33.68 12.02
N ALA A 2 -20.80 34.16 13.27
CA ALA A 2 -19.90 33.66 14.32
C ALA A 2 -20.13 32.18 14.72
N LEU A 3 -21.39 31.71 14.76
CA LEU A 3 -21.73 30.31 15.07
C LEU A 3 -21.19 29.28 14.08
N ARG A 4 -21.00 29.65 12.80
CA ARG A 4 -20.43 28.77 11.76
C ARG A 4 -18.90 28.63 11.88
N ALA A 5 -18.22 29.64 12.41
CA ALA A 5 -16.78 29.57 12.64
C ALA A 5 -16.45 28.68 13.85
N GLN A 6 -17.33 28.67 14.86
CA GLN A 6 -17.18 27.85 16.06
C GLN A 6 -17.48 26.35 15.80
N GLN A 7 -18.43 26.05 14.90
CA GLN A 7 -18.64 24.66 14.43
C GLN A 7 -17.45 24.12 13.62
N ASN A 8 -16.71 24.98 12.91
CA ASN A 8 -15.50 24.56 12.20
C ASN A 8 -14.30 24.35 13.14
N SER A 9 -14.24 25.00 14.29
CA SER A 9 -13.16 24.76 15.28
C SER A 9 -13.36 23.49 16.07
N ASP A 10 -14.61 23.05 16.28
CA ASP A 10 -14.91 21.79 16.97
C ASP A 10 -14.70 20.54 16.08
N ASN A 11 -14.53 20.74 14.76
CA ASN A 11 -14.22 19.69 13.80
C ASN A 11 -12.72 19.30 13.77
N THR A 12 -11.91 19.82 14.68
CA THR A 12 -10.45 19.57 14.79
C THR A 12 -10.08 18.26 15.49
N ARG A 13 -11.04 17.33 15.64
CA ARG A 13 -10.82 15.97 16.12
C ARG A 13 -11.36 14.91 15.15
N GLY A 14 -11.27 15.17 13.84
CA GLY A 14 -11.50 14.18 12.78
C GLY A 14 -10.29 13.26 12.63
N GLY A 15 -10.12 12.35 13.57
CA GLY A 15 -9.14 11.26 13.50
C GLY A 15 -9.85 9.93 13.76
N ASP A 16 -11.05 9.78 13.20
CA ASP A 16 -11.87 8.60 13.35
C ASP A 16 -11.60 7.61 12.21
N VAL A 17 -11.71 6.31 12.50
CA VAL A 17 -11.61 5.18 11.56
C VAL A 17 -12.44 5.40 10.28
N THR A 18 -13.54 6.16 10.38
CA THR A 18 -14.40 6.50 9.24
C THR A 18 -13.74 7.41 8.22
N GLU A 19 -12.85 8.31 8.64
CA GLU A 19 -12.17 9.25 7.76
C GLU A 19 -11.01 8.60 7.03
N GLU A 20 -10.20 7.80 7.74
CA GLU A 20 -9.16 6.95 7.12
C GLU A 20 -9.77 5.98 6.11
N THR A 21 -10.91 5.35 6.46
CA THR A 21 -11.65 4.49 5.53
C THR A 21 -12.15 5.28 4.32
N LEU A 22 -12.72 6.48 4.51
CA LEU A 22 -13.16 7.32 3.40
C LEU A 22 -12.00 7.68 2.47
N GLN A 23 -10.84 8.05 3.03
CA GLN A 23 -9.65 8.36 2.24
C GLN A 23 -9.10 7.16 1.50
N HIS A 24 -9.11 5.99 2.13
CA HIS A 24 -8.73 4.73 1.49
C HIS A 24 -9.57 4.47 0.23
N GLU A 25 -10.90 4.59 0.35
CA GLU A 25 -11.81 4.38 -0.78
C GLU A 25 -11.68 5.47 -1.85
N VAL A 26 -11.50 6.74 -1.46
CA VAL A 26 -11.24 7.84 -2.40
C VAL A 26 -9.90 7.64 -3.12
N ALA A 27 -8.87 7.14 -2.43
CA ALA A 27 -7.59 6.83 -3.03
C ALA A 27 -7.73 5.76 -4.11
N HIS A 28 -8.47 4.67 -3.84
CA HIS A 28 -8.79 3.68 -4.87
C HIS A 28 -9.46 4.29 -6.10
N GLN A 29 -10.44 5.18 -5.91
CA GLN A 29 -11.13 5.87 -7.02
C GLN A 29 -10.16 6.75 -7.82
N VAL A 30 -9.35 7.58 -7.15
CA VAL A 30 -8.38 8.46 -7.83
C VAL A 30 -7.35 7.64 -8.60
N LEU A 31 -6.78 6.60 -7.98
CA LEU A 31 -5.78 5.73 -8.60
C LEU A 31 -6.33 4.99 -9.83
N PHE A 32 -7.61 4.62 -9.80
CA PHE A 32 -8.30 4.08 -10.96
C PHE A 32 -8.43 5.12 -12.09
N PHE A 33 -8.95 6.32 -11.79
CA PHE A 33 -9.19 7.34 -12.81
C PHE A 33 -7.93 7.92 -13.45
N ILE A 34 -6.79 7.93 -12.74
CA ILE A 34 -5.51 8.39 -13.31
C ILE A 34 -4.73 7.29 -14.04
N GLY A 35 -5.29 6.08 -14.16
CA GLY A 35 -4.64 4.94 -14.83
C GLY A 35 -3.46 4.35 -14.04
N PHE A 36 -3.39 4.59 -12.73
CA PHE A 36 -2.39 3.95 -11.88
C PHE A 36 -2.73 2.47 -11.69
N HIS A 37 -4.01 2.16 -11.48
CA HIS A 37 -4.54 0.81 -11.55
C HIS A 37 -4.89 0.45 -12.98
N ASN A 38 -4.62 -0.79 -13.39
CA ASN A 38 -5.05 -1.30 -14.68
C ASN A 38 -6.58 -1.21 -14.78
N GLU A 39 -7.10 -0.50 -15.79
CA GLU A 39 -8.54 -0.27 -15.99
C GLU A 39 -9.33 -1.57 -16.17
N LYS A 40 -8.66 -2.63 -16.67
CA LYS A 40 -9.23 -3.95 -16.92
C LYS A 40 -9.19 -4.84 -15.67
N ALA A 41 -8.53 -4.39 -14.60
CA ALA A 41 -8.38 -5.13 -13.34
C ALA A 41 -9.64 -5.22 -12.48
N MET A 42 -10.70 -4.47 -12.82
CA MET A 42 -12.04 -4.66 -12.21
C MET A 42 -12.57 -6.09 -12.47
N LEU A 43 -11.98 -6.82 -13.43
CA LEU A 43 -12.15 -8.25 -13.64
C LEU A 43 -10.87 -8.95 -13.16
N GLN A 44 -10.89 -9.44 -11.92
CA GLN A 44 -9.99 -10.42 -11.29
C GLN A 44 -8.48 -10.33 -11.62
N GLY A 45 -7.65 -10.00 -10.62
CA GLY A 45 -6.24 -10.43 -10.55
C GLY A 45 -5.20 -9.59 -11.32
N ALA A 46 -5.58 -8.70 -12.23
CA ALA A 46 -4.59 -7.94 -13.01
C ALA A 46 -3.72 -7.00 -12.14
N ASN A 47 -4.30 -6.35 -11.11
CA ASN A 47 -3.52 -5.60 -10.13
C ASN A 47 -3.19 -6.48 -8.91
N PRO A 48 -1.90 -6.62 -8.54
CA PRO A 48 -1.52 -7.27 -7.29
C PRO A 48 -2.16 -6.56 -6.09
N ARG A 49 -2.82 -7.32 -5.21
CA ARG A 49 -3.58 -6.73 -4.11
C ARG A 49 -2.71 -5.96 -3.12
N TRP A 50 -1.50 -6.45 -2.84
CA TRP A 50 -0.52 -5.74 -2.01
C TRP A 50 -0.17 -4.35 -2.55
N LEU A 51 -0.22 -4.15 -3.87
CA LEU A 51 0.09 -2.88 -4.49
C LEU A 51 -1.10 -1.93 -4.38
N ALA A 52 -2.29 -2.44 -4.69
CA ALA A 52 -3.52 -1.64 -4.66
C ALA A 52 -3.84 -1.12 -3.26
N GLU A 53 -3.86 -2.02 -2.26
CA GLU A 53 -4.15 -1.68 -0.86
C GLU A 53 -3.01 -0.82 -0.28
N GLY A 54 -1.76 -1.20 -0.51
CA GLY A 54 -0.60 -0.53 0.07
C GLY A 54 -0.42 0.90 -0.44
N ILE A 55 -0.69 1.15 -1.73
CA ILE A 55 -0.66 2.51 -2.28
C ILE A 55 -1.84 3.32 -1.76
N ALA A 56 -3.04 2.75 -1.62
CA ALA A 56 -4.19 3.44 -1.02
C ALA A 56 -3.89 3.88 0.42
N GLN A 57 -3.23 3.03 1.22
CA GLN A 57 -2.82 3.35 2.59
C GLN A 57 -1.80 4.51 2.69
N LEU A 58 -1.11 4.88 1.60
CA LEU A 58 -0.24 6.07 1.59
C LEU A 58 -1.02 7.39 1.59
N PHE A 59 -2.32 7.34 1.27
CA PHE A 59 -3.20 8.50 1.24
C PHE A 59 -4.02 8.69 2.51
N GLU A 60 -4.05 7.70 3.42
CA GLU A 60 -4.79 7.73 4.70
C GLU A 60 -4.35 8.83 5.69
N PRO A 61 -3.07 9.26 5.74
CA PRO A 61 -2.67 10.30 6.69
C PRO A 61 -3.33 11.66 6.40
N ILE A 62 -4.19 12.11 7.31
CA ILE A 62 -4.87 13.40 7.25
C ILE A 62 -4.07 14.42 8.05
N ASP A 63 -3.89 15.61 7.50
CA ASP A 63 -3.50 16.76 8.31
C ASP A 63 -4.39 17.97 7.96
N VAL A 64 -5.29 18.28 8.88
CA VAL A 64 -6.12 19.50 8.86
C VAL A 64 -5.32 20.65 9.50
N GLY A 65 -4.26 21.10 8.85
CA GLY A 65 -3.47 22.22 9.39
C GLY A 65 -2.50 22.85 8.41
N GLU A 66 -1.65 22.03 7.77
CA GLU A 66 -0.60 22.53 6.88
C GLU A 66 -0.40 21.58 5.69
N GLY A 67 -1.37 21.59 4.76
CA GLY A 67 -1.33 20.82 3.53
C GLY A 67 -1.54 19.32 3.73
N SER A 68 -2.52 18.76 3.03
CA SER A 68 -2.73 17.31 2.90
C SER A 68 -1.53 16.70 2.15
N GLY A 69 -0.46 16.41 2.89
CA GLY A 69 0.80 15.95 2.32
C GLY A 69 0.70 14.49 1.90
N ILE A 70 0.41 14.25 0.62
CA ILE A 70 0.73 12.99 -0.05
C ILE A 70 2.21 12.68 0.28
N GLY A 71 2.44 11.66 1.12
CA GLY A 71 3.78 11.32 1.62
C GLY A 71 4.10 11.74 3.05
N LYS A 72 3.13 11.92 3.96
CA LYS A 72 3.40 11.70 5.39
C LYS A 72 3.40 10.20 5.70
N VAL A 73 4.15 9.82 6.73
CA VAL A 73 4.18 8.44 7.21
C VAL A 73 2.87 8.15 7.92
N ASN A 74 2.17 7.06 7.52
CA ASN A 74 1.07 6.53 8.31
C ASN A 74 1.66 5.87 9.57
N ARG A 75 1.59 6.58 10.70
CA ARG A 75 2.21 6.15 11.96
C ARG A 75 1.59 4.87 12.51
N ASP A 76 0.29 4.67 12.27
CA ASP A 76 -0.42 3.50 12.77
C ASP A 76 -0.01 2.26 11.98
N GLN A 77 0.12 2.36 10.66
CA GLN A 77 0.64 1.27 9.84
C GLN A 77 2.13 1.02 10.09
N ALA A 78 2.93 2.07 10.33
CA ALA A 78 4.33 1.92 10.74
C ALA A 78 4.44 1.15 12.06
N ALA A 79 3.69 1.56 13.08
CA ALA A 79 3.68 0.90 14.38
C ALA A 79 3.18 -0.55 14.29
N GLN A 80 2.14 -0.82 13.49
CA GLN A 80 1.66 -2.19 13.24
C GLN A 80 2.73 -3.03 12.55
N PHE A 81 3.37 -2.52 11.50
CA PHE A 81 4.45 -3.22 10.80
C PHE A 81 5.62 -3.55 11.74
N HIS A 82 6.03 -2.61 12.60
CA HIS A 82 7.08 -2.83 13.59
C HIS A 82 6.72 -3.96 14.56
N ARG A 83 5.47 -3.99 15.05
CA ARG A 83 4.97 -5.10 15.89
C ARG A 83 5.05 -6.45 15.17
N LEU A 84 4.75 -6.50 13.86
CA LEU A 84 4.87 -7.73 13.07
C LEU A 84 6.32 -8.17 12.91
N VAL A 85 7.25 -7.24 12.73
CA VAL A 85 8.70 -7.53 12.67
C VAL A 85 9.17 -8.11 14.01
N GLU A 86 8.79 -7.49 15.12
CA GLU A 86 9.17 -7.94 16.48
C GLU A 86 8.60 -9.32 16.81
N ALA A 87 7.39 -9.62 16.35
CA ALA A 87 6.73 -10.90 16.54
C ALA A 87 7.16 -11.99 15.54
N ASP A 88 8.06 -11.69 14.60
CA ASP A 88 8.43 -12.54 13.46
C ASP A 88 7.19 -13.07 12.68
N ALA A 89 6.20 -12.19 12.52
CA ALA A 89 4.88 -12.51 12.00
C ALA A 89 4.61 -11.90 10.61
N LEU A 90 5.67 -11.48 9.91
CA LEU A 90 5.56 -11.03 8.52
C LEU A 90 5.38 -12.23 7.58
N PHE A 91 4.56 -12.05 6.56
CA PHE A 91 4.49 -13.02 5.47
C PHE A 91 5.80 -13.02 4.67
N PRO A 92 6.23 -14.19 4.16
CA PRO A 92 7.31 -14.26 3.17
C PRO A 92 7.02 -13.35 1.99
N ILE A 93 7.97 -12.47 1.64
CA ILE A 93 7.74 -11.42 0.63
C ILE A 93 7.47 -12.02 -0.74
N ASP A 94 8.16 -13.09 -1.11
CA ASP A 94 8.00 -13.81 -2.37
C ASP A 94 6.56 -14.30 -2.57
N GLY A 95 5.98 -14.95 -1.56
CA GLY A 95 4.57 -15.34 -1.57
C GLY A 95 3.64 -14.12 -1.52
N PHE A 96 3.94 -13.15 -0.65
CA PHE A 96 3.07 -12.00 -0.42
C PHE A 96 2.86 -11.13 -1.68
N VAL A 97 3.89 -10.98 -2.51
CA VAL A 97 3.81 -10.18 -3.74
C VAL A 97 3.19 -10.94 -4.93
N SER A 98 3.05 -12.26 -4.81
CA SER A 98 2.70 -13.15 -5.92
C SER A 98 1.44 -14.00 -5.67
N ASP A 99 0.80 -13.87 -4.51
CA ASP A 99 -0.37 -14.67 -4.15
C ASP A 99 -1.46 -13.82 -3.48
N ILE A 100 -2.61 -13.71 -4.14
CA ILE A 100 -3.76 -12.96 -3.62
C ILE A 100 -4.34 -13.54 -2.32
N ARG A 101 -4.09 -14.82 -2.04
CA ARG A 101 -4.66 -15.52 -0.88
C ARG A 101 -4.23 -14.91 0.45
N TYR A 102 -3.10 -14.20 0.51
CA TYR A 102 -2.66 -13.47 1.71
C TYR A 102 -3.67 -12.40 2.17
N PHE A 103 -4.59 -11.96 1.31
CA PHE A 103 -5.70 -11.06 1.62
C PHE A 103 -7.06 -11.77 1.71
N GLY A 104 -7.06 -13.11 1.65
CA GLY A 104 -8.25 -13.96 1.66
C GLY A 104 -8.74 -14.31 3.07
N VAL A 105 -9.91 -14.97 3.13
CA VAL A 105 -10.53 -15.43 4.37
C VAL A 105 -9.60 -16.41 5.10
N GLY A 106 -9.28 -16.11 6.36
CA GLY A 106 -8.40 -16.90 7.21
C GLY A 106 -7.00 -16.31 7.42
N ASN A 107 -6.60 -15.32 6.61
CA ASN A 107 -5.38 -14.55 6.86
C ASN A 107 -5.68 -13.30 7.70
N PRO A 108 -4.83 -12.95 8.69
CA PRO A 108 -5.08 -11.76 9.49
C PRO A 108 -4.93 -10.49 8.65
N ALA A 109 -6.02 -9.73 8.49
CA ALA A 109 -5.94 -8.39 7.90
C ALA A 109 -4.92 -7.49 8.63
N LEU A 110 -4.77 -7.71 9.95
CA LEU A 110 -3.78 -7.10 10.82
C LEU A 110 -2.32 -7.42 10.44
N GLN A 111 -2.07 -8.38 9.54
CA GLN A 111 -0.75 -8.69 8.98
C GLN A 111 -0.60 -8.13 7.56
N ALA A 112 -1.59 -8.41 6.69
CA ALA A 112 -1.50 -8.08 5.27
C ALA A 112 -1.42 -6.57 5.01
N TYR A 113 -2.27 -5.78 5.67
CA TYR A 113 -2.35 -4.33 5.43
C TYR A 113 -1.10 -3.57 5.90
N PRO A 114 -0.57 -3.77 7.13
CA PRO A 114 0.66 -3.09 7.54
C PRO A 114 1.87 -3.46 6.67
N GLN A 115 1.98 -4.73 6.25
CA GLN A 115 3.05 -5.19 5.37
C GLN A 115 2.92 -4.61 3.94
N SER A 116 1.69 -4.53 3.43
CA SER A 116 1.35 -3.90 2.14
C SER A 116 1.74 -2.43 2.11
N TRP A 117 1.31 -1.65 3.13
CA TRP A 117 1.71 -0.26 3.31
C TRP A 117 3.23 -0.10 3.38
N ALA A 118 3.91 -0.91 4.19
CA ALA A 118 5.36 -0.82 4.37
C ALA A 118 6.11 -1.06 3.05
N LEU A 119 5.68 -2.06 2.28
CA LEU A 119 6.26 -2.37 0.97
C LEU A 119 6.02 -1.23 -0.03
N ALA A 120 4.79 -0.72 -0.11
CA ALA A 120 4.45 0.42 -0.97
C ALA A 120 5.24 1.69 -0.58
N HIS A 121 5.36 1.98 0.72
CA HIS A 121 6.15 3.09 1.24
C HIS A 121 7.64 2.94 0.87
N TYR A 122 8.23 1.76 1.09
CA TYR A 122 9.62 1.49 0.72
C TYR A 122 9.87 1.72 -0.78
N LEU A 123 9.03 1.15 -1.65
CA LEU A 123 9.20 1.21 -3.09
C LEU A 123 8.96 2.62 -3.65
N THR A 124 7.95 3.33 -3.18
CA THR A 124 7.69 4.73 -3.60
C THR A 124 8.83 5.67 -3.23
N ARG A 125 9.50 5.43 -2.10
CA ARG A 125 10.61 6.27 -1.60
C ARG A 125 11.97 5.91 -2.19
N THR A 126 12.23 4.64 -2.47
CA THR A 126 13.57 4.16 -2.82
C THR A 126 13.67 3.67 -4.27
N LYS A 127 12.54 3.36 -4.91
CA LYS A 127 12.45 2.67 -6.21
C LYS A 127 11.39 3.31 -7.13
N ARG A 128 11.21 4.63 -7.07
CA ARG A 128 10.12 5.32 -7.79
C ARG A 128 10.13 5.09 -9.30
N LYS A 129 11.30 5.04 -9.94
CA LYS A 129 11.41 4.83 -11.39
C LYS A 129 11.05 3.40 -11.76
N GLU A 130 11.55 2.45 -10.98
CA GLU A 130 11.29 1.02 -11.12
C GLU A 130 9.82 0.70 -10.83
N LEU A 131 9.22 1.34 -9.83
CA LEU A 131 7.80 1.23 -9.53
C LEU A 131 6.94 1.73 -10.68
N LYS A 132 7.30 2.85 -11.31
CA LYS A 132 6.61 3.32 -12.51
C LYS A 132 6.70 2.28 -13.63
N ALA A 133 7.87 1.72 -13.89
CA ALA A 133 8.04 0.72 -14.95
C ALA A 133 7.30 -0.60 -14.64
N TYR A 134 7.26 -1.01 -13.38
CA TYR A 134 6.45 -2.14 -12.91
C TYR A 134 4.96 -1.90 -13.13
N LEU A 135 4.45 -0.72 -12.81
CA LEU A 135 3.07 -0.31 -13.08
C LEU A 135 2.76 -0.29 -14.57
N ASP A 136 3.67 0.24 -15.39
CA ASP A 136 3.53 0.23 -16.85
C ASP A 136 3.36 -1.21 -17.36
N GLU A 137 4.11 -2.19 -16.82
CA GLU A 137 3.97 -3.61 -17.18
C GLU A 137 2.68 -4.24 -16.65
N ILE A 138 2.29 -3.98 -15.40
CA ILE A 138 1.00 -4.41 -14.84
C ILE A 138 -0.17 -3.91 -15.70
N ASN A 139 -0.09 -2.67 -16.19
CA ASN A 139 -1.12 -2.06 -17.02
C ASN A 139 -1.23 -2.68 -18.42
N THR A 140 -0.27 -3.51 -18.84
CA THR A 140 -0.38 -4.31 -20.07
C THR A 140 -1.17 -5.60 -19.92
N ARG A 141 -1.46 -6.04 -18.68
CA ARG A 141 -2.19 -7.28 -18.40
C ARG A 141 -3.63 -7.19 -18.96
N GLY A 142 -4.07 -8.30 -19.56
CA GLY A 142 -5.43 -8.45 -20.08
C GLY A 142 -6.48 -8.54 -18.96
N GLY A 143 -7.76 -8.39 -19.30
CA GLY A 143 -8.86 -8.57 -18.33
C GLY A 143 -9.15 -10.04 -18.00
N ASP A 144 -8.50 -10.96 -18.71
CA ASP A 144 -8.47 -12.41 -18.50
C ASP A 144 -7.22 -12.86 -17.73
N TYR A 145 -6.40 -11.92 -17.24
CA TYR A 145 -5.19 -12.24 -16.51
C TYR A 145 -5.51 -12.83 -15.13
N GLU A 146 -5.12 -14.08 -14.92
CA GLU A 146 -5.12 -14.70 -13.60
C GLU A 146 -3.71 -14.58 -12.97
N MET A 147 -3.66 -14.30 -11.67
CA MET A 147 -2.40 -14.29 -10.93
C MET A 147 -1.72 -15.66 -11.01
N ASP A 148 -0.42 -15.64 -11.25
CA ASP A 148 0.44 -16.80 -11.39
C ASP A 148 1.66 -16.54 -10.50
N PRO A 149 1.84 -17.28 -9.39
CA PRO A 149 2.88 -16.98 -8.42
C PRO A 149 4.29 -16.89 -9.01
N GLU A 150 4.61 -17.74 -9.98
CA GLU A 150 5.93 -17.73 -10.61
C GLU A 150 6.10 -16.51 -11.53
N LYS A 151 5.08 -16.20 -12.36
CA LYS A 151 5.15 -15.04 -13.27
C LYS A 151 5.08 -13.72 -12.52
N ASP A 152 4.23 -13.61 -11.50
CA ASP A 152 4.06 -12.40 -10.70
C ASP A 152 5.31 -12.12 -9.86
N LEU A 153 5.91 -13.15 -9.26
CA LEU A 153 7.20 -13.00 -8.56
C LEU A 153 8.30 -12.62 -9.54
N ALA A 154 8.42 -13.29 -10.70
CA ALA A 154 9.43 -12.96 -11.70
C ALA A 154 9.25 -11.51 -12.22
N CYS A 155 8.02 -11.05 -12.41
CA CYS A 155 7.71 -9.68 -12.78
C CYS A 155 8.15 -8.70 -11.68
N PHE A 156 7.85 -9.00 -10.41
CA PHE A 156 8.32 -8.20 -9.27
C PHE A 156 9.86 -8.12 -9.23
N GLU A 157 10.54 -9.27 -9.31
CA GLU A 157 12.00 -9.36 -9.23
C GLU A 157 12.70 -8.69 -10.42
N LYS A 158 12.09 -8.69 -11.60
CA LYS A 158 12.58 -7.97 -12.79
C LYS A 158 12.78 -6.49 -12.51
N TYR A 159 11.90 -5.86 -11.72
CA TYR A 159 11.96 -4.42 -11.44
C TYR A 159 12.62 -4.06 -10.12
N PHE A 160 12.43 -4.88 -9.09
CA PHE A 160 12.88 -4.55 -7.73
C PHE A 160 14.10 -5.35 -7.27
N GLY A 161 14.56 -6.30 -8.09
CA GLY A 161 15.63 -7.24 -7.78
C GLY A 161 15.11 -8.50 -7.08
N LYS A 162 15.97 -9.53 -7.06
CA LYS A 162 15.65 -10.83 -6.46
C LYS A 162 15.27 -10.68 -4.99
N VAL A 163 14.18 -11.34 -4.57
CA VAL A 163 13.72 -11.39 -3.18
C VAL A 163 14.56 -12.42 -2.41
N ASP A 164 15.82 -12.05 -2.18
CA ASP A 164 16.75 -12.82 -1.35
C ASP A 164 16.89 -12.20 0.05
N GLU A 165 17.67 -12.85 0.92
CA GLU A 165 17.94 -12.37 2.28
C GLU A 165 18.49 -10.94 2.30
N SER A 166 19.31 -10.57 1.30
CA SER A 166 19.88 -9.23 1.22
C SER A 166 18.81 -8.18 0.90
N TRP A 167 17.85 -8.53 0.04
CA TRP A 167 16.71 -7.68 -0.31
C TRP A 167 15.80 -7.48 0.90
N ILE A 168 15.45 -8.57 1.58
CA ILE A 168 14.62 -8.53 2.79
C ILE A 168 15.29 -7.70 3.88
N LYS A 169 16.61 -7.86 4.06
CA LYS A 169 17.37 -7.06 5.03
C LYS A 169 17.34 -5.58 4.69
N ARG A 170 17.58 -5.19 3.42
CA ARG A 170 17.52 -3.78 3.00
C ARG A 170 16.14 -3.17 3.23
N PHE A 171 15.08 -3.93 2.96
CA PHE A 171 13.71 -3.52 3.22
C PHE A 171 13.47 -3.28 4.71
N LYS A 172 13.78 -4.26 5.57
CA LYS A 172 13.62 -4.15 7.03
C LYS A 172 14.47 -3.03 7.62
N ASP A 173 15.74 -2.90 7.22
CA ASP A 173 16.65 -1.82 7.66
C ASP A 173 16.13 -0.43 7.26
N TYR A 174 15.49 -0.30 6.10
CA TYR A 174 14.85 0.94 5.70
C TYR A 174 13.65 1.24 6.60
N MET A 175 12.74 0.27 6.75
CA MET A 175 11.52 0.47 7.52
C MET A 175 11.79 0.73 9.00
N ALA A 176 12.83 0.14 9.60
CA ALA A 176 13.24 0.40 10.98
C ALA A 176 13.59 1.87 11.27
N ARG A 177 13.80 2.70 10.23
CA ARG A 177 14.07 4.14 10.34
C ARG A 177 12.83 5.01 10.09
N VAL A 178 11.70 4.40 9.74
CA VAL A 178 10.44 5.08 9.42
C VAL A 178 9.55 5.10 10.66
N ASN A 179 9.23 6.31 11.13
CA ASN A 179 8.43 6.61 12.32
C ASN A 179 7.37 7.66 12.03
#